data_AF-A0A7W9SMY5-F1
#
_entry.id   AF-A0A7W9SMY5-F1
#
_cell.length_a   1.000
_cell.length_b   1.000
_cell.length_c   1.000
_cell.angle_alpha   90.00
_cell.angle_beta   90.00
_cell.angle_gamma   90.00
#
_symmetry.space_group_name_H-M   'P 1'
#
loop_
_entity.id
_entity.type
_entity.pdbx_description
1 polymer ?
#
loop_
_entity_poly.entity_id
_entity_poly.type
_entity_poly.pdbx_seq_one_letter_code
_entity_poly.pdbx_strand_id
1 'polypeptide(L)'
;MVKPVKVFLFAGQSNMVGADAHPERIDRFPLFQGAGAPQPEVRYITLQLQNEGWGALRPLDAFGPELTFARLVKKYDNSPLAIIKSAIGGTNAVYDWNPDAPENGQKLYPRTLQLVREALAALEKQNTRYQLEAVIWHQGENDMLDRKVNTAYAANLRKIIQRLRTDLQLPKLKWFLGEVSEKGIWGMDNRANLAVLRAQQDQLLASDPLLRWVPTSHLAFDVMDSGQPHYHFGTQGQLQLGEAFGAAYLKEIGKLPKPKERKFAKGLPIAKKQRVRLFILGGERNMEGEDAFASELPAALAQPQSQIVFRYVLGGGFQSSRDWEPLGPVSDLGNFGPELSLGAQLRKTLPASDGIALLKFTHSGAQGLDWLPQGTPESRRNLYPKFLAFVRAAHDDLTRQGYAPTWEGVFWHPGENDTYFYARSYAAWLKALITQLRQDLGQPTLPWFVSEQHPKAIWKNMAALNASLRELAQTDKQLVVVKTDHLPHQRVHFGTQGTILLGEALAQAYLTTPTRP
;
A
#
# COMPACT_ATOMS: atom_id res chain seq x y z
N MET A 1 9.77 -35.43 17.83
CA MET A 1 8.32 -35.20 18.02
C MET A 1 7.77 -34.41 16.85
N VAL A 2 6.67 -34.85 16.24
CA VAL A 2 5.99 -34.11 15.16
C VAL A 2 5.39 -32.84 15.74
N LYS A 3 5.69 -31.67 15.14
CA LYS A 3 5.12 -30.38 15.57
C LYS A 3 3.60 -30.39 15.34
N PRO A 4 2.80 -29.78 16.23
CA PRO A 4 1.37 -29.64 15.99
C PRO A 4 1.12 -28.85 14.70
N VAL A 5 0.06 -29.20 13.98
CA VAL A 5 -0.44 -28.44 12.83
C VAL A 5 -0.90 -27.08 13.32
N LYS A 6 -0.35 -26.02 12.73
CA LYS A 6 -0.81 -24.65 12.94
C LYS A 6 -2.04 -24.39 12.09
N VAL A 7 -3.19 -24.18 12.72
CA VAL A 7 -4.47 -23.91 12.06
C VAL A 7 -4.73 -22.40 12.08
N PHE A 8 -5.16 -21.84 10.95
CA PHE A 8 -5.58 -20.45 10.83
C PHE A 8 -7.02 -20.39 10.33
N LEU A 9 -7.83 -19.52 10.92
CA LEU A 9 -9.16 -19.20 10.43
C LEU A 9 -9.09 -17.92 9.59
N PHE A 10 -9.39 -18.00 8.31
CA PHE A 10 -9.53 -16.87 7.41
C PHE A 10 -11.01 -16.52 7.32
N ALA A 11 -11.40 -15.34 7.77
CA ALA A 11 -12.80 -14.94 7.85
C ALA A 11 -13.04 -13.49 7.39
N GLY A 12 -14.14 -13.25 6.68
CA GLY A 12 -14.48 -11.91 6.21
C GLY A 12 -15.39 -11.87 4.99
N GLN A 13 -15.33 -10.76 4.24
CA GLN A 13 -16.20 -10.51 3.08
C GLN A 13 -15.50 -10.74 1.73
N SER A 14 -15.92 -10.03 0.68
CA SER A 14 -15.46 -10.20 -0.71
C SER A 14 -13.94 -10.12 -0.91
N ASN A 15 -13.26 -9.23 -0.18
CA ASN A 15 -11.79 -9.17 -0.20
C ASN A 15 -11.15 -10.40 0.46
N MET A 16 -11.77 -11.00 1.49
CA MET A 16 -11.31 -12.30 2.01
C MET A 16 -11.63 -13.45 1.05
N VAL A 17 -12.76 -13.39 0.33
CA VAL A 17 -13.08 -14.37 -0.74
C VAL A 17 -12.01 -14.33 -1.82
N GLY A 18 -11.62 -13.12 -2.25
CA GLY A 18 -10.80 -12.92 -3.43
C GLY A 18 -11.59 -12.49 -4.65
N ALA A 19 -12.69 -11.75 -4.50
CA ALA A 19 -13.69 -11.53 -5.55
C ALA A 19 -13.13 -11.05 -6.91
N ASP A 20 -12.02 -10.30 -6.90
CA ASP A 20 -11.34 -9.76 -8.09
C ASP A 20 -9.92 -10.33 -8.29
N ALA A 21 -9.62 -11.42 -7.58
CA ALA A 21 -8.37 -12.15 -7.74
C ALA A 21 -8.55 -13.22 -8.79
N HIS A 22 -7.75 -13.11 -9.85
CA HIS A 22 -7.84 -13.95 -11.03
C HIS A 22 -6.61 -14.86 -11.09
N PRO A 23 -6.74 -16.18 -10.83
CA PRO A 23 -5.60 -17.09 -10.77
C PRO A 23 -4.69 -17.05 -12.01
N GLU A 24 -5.28 -16.87 -13.20
CA GLU A 24 -4.55 -16.81 -14.48
C GLU A 24 -3.70 -15.54 -14.65
N ARG A 25 -3.86 -14.55 -13.78
CA ARG A 25 -3.09 -13.30 -13.79
C ARG A 25 -1.92 -13.32 -12.81
N ILE A 26 -1.80 -14.33 -11.93
CA ILE A 26 -0.77 -14.39 -10.88
C ILE A 26 0.63 -14.22 -11.48
N ASP A 27 0.95 -14.94 -12.55
CA ASP A 27 2.30 -14.95 -13.13
C ASP A 27 2.65 -13.68 -13.92
N ARG A 28 1.70 -12.74 -14.08
CA ARG A 28 1.96 -11.40 -14.62
C ARG A 28 2.72 -10.52 -13.63
N PHE A 29 2.76 -10.90 -12.35
CA PHE A 29 3.44 -10.16 -11.30
C PHE A 29 4.73 -10.89 -10.93
N PRO A 30 5.92 -10.38 -11.33
CA PRO A 30 7.19 -11.10 -11.23
C PRO A 30 7.49 -11.65 -9.83
N LEU A 31 7.18 -10.89 -8.77
CA LEU A 31 7.41 -11.28 -7.38
C LEU A 31 6.56 -12.46 -6.93
N PHE A 32 5.47 -12.75 -7.62
CA PHE A 32 4.48 -13.76 -7.24
C PHE A 32 4.41 -14.93 -8.20
N GLN A 33 5.33 -15.03 -9.17
CA GLN A 33 5.37 -16.15 -10.09
C GLN A 33 5.32 -17.50 -9.35
N GLY A 34 4.47 -18.39 -9.86
CA GLY A 34 4.17 -19.69 -9.27
C GLY A 34 3.29 -19.67 -8.02
N ALA A 35 2.75 -18.51 -7.57
CA ALA A 35 1.87 -18.50 -6.38
C ALA A 35 0.58 -19.28 -6.57
N GLY A 36 0.14 -19.44 -7.83
CA GLY A 36 -1.06 -20.19 -8.19
C GLY A 36 -0.88 -21.71 -8.17
N ALA A 37 0.34 -22.21 -8.02
CA ALA A 37 0.58 -23.64 -7.92
C ALA A 37 -0.08 -24.22 -6.66
N PRO A 38 -0.68 -25.43 -6.72
CA PRO A 38 -1.15 -26.12 -5.52
C PRO A 38 -0.02 -26.29 -4.49
N GLN A 39 -0.35 -26.07 -3.22
CA GLN A 39 0.52 -26.24 -2.06
C GLN A 39 0.07 -27.49 -1.27
N PRO A 40 0.49 -28.72 -1.67
CA PRO A 40 0.03 -29.97 -1.08
C PRO A 40 0.40 -30.14 0.40
N GLU A 41 1.39 -29.39 0.88
CA GLU A 41 1.83 -29.38 2.27
C GLU A 41 0.96 -28.51 3.20
N VAL A 42 -0.02 -27.79 2.64
CA VAL A 42 -0.95 -26.92 3.36
C VAL A 42 -2.35 -27.51 3.27
N ARG A 43 -2.88 -27.94 4.41
CA ARG A 43 -4.27 -28.43 4.48
C ARG A 43 -5.23 -27.26 4.33
N TYR A 44 -6.24 -27.40 3.50
CA TYR A 44 -7.18 -26.33 3.21
C TYR A 44 -8.62 -26.84 3.18
N ILE A 45 -9.52 -26.09 3.80
CA ILE A 45 -10.96 -26.29 3.74
C ILE A 45 -11.65 -24.92 3.75
N THR A 46 -12.79 -24.82 3.08
CA THR A 46 -13.58 -23.58 3.04
C THR A 46 -15.07 -23.85 3.08
N LEU A 47 -15.89 -22.90 3.57
CA LEU A 47 -17.02 -22.40 2.78
C LEU A 47 -17.63 -23.35 1.75
N GLN A 48 -17.09 -23.19 0.54
CA GLN A 48 -17.55 -23.77 -0.70
C GLN A 48 -17.29 -25.27 -0.79
N LEU A 49 -16.29 -25.79 -0.06
CA LEU A 49 -15.80 -27.17 -0.12
C LEU A 49 -16.00 -27.91 1.20
N GLN A 50 -16.88 -27.43 2.09
CA GLN A 50 -17.02 -27.96 3.44
C GLN A 50 -17.37 -29.47 3.48
N ASN A 51 -18.04 -29.97 2.42
CA ASN A 51 -18.42 -31.38 2.29
C ASN A 51 -17.30 -32.28 1.73
N GLU A 52 -16.18 -31.71 1.26
CA GLU A 52 -15.07 -32.45 0.65
C GLU A 52 -13.96 -32.80 1.67
N GLY A 53 -14.00 -32.20 2.86
CA GLY A 53 -12.96 -32.36 3.87
C GLY A 53 -11.68 -31.59 3.56
N TRP A 54 -10.57 -32.00 4.18
CA TRP A 54 -9.27 -31.34 4.00
C TRP A 54 -8.66 -31.67 2.63
N GLY A 55 -8.43 -30.64 1.82
CA GLY A 55 -7.68 -30.70 0.57
C GLY A 55 -6.32 -30.01 0.64
N ALA A 56 -5.62 -29.95 -0.49
CA ALA A 56 -4.44 -29.09 -0.67
C ALA A 56 -4.88 -27.64 -0.92
N LEU A 57 -4.14 -26.69 -0.36
CA LEU A 57 -4.35 -25.28 -0.69
C LEU A 57 -4.05 -25.04 -2.18
N ARG A 58 -5.01 -24.46 -2.89
CA ARG A 58 -4.91 -24.09 -4.30
C ARG A 58 -5.90 -22.96 -4.59
N PRO A 59 -5.68 -22.13 -5.62
CA PRO A 59 -6.75 -21.27 -6.12
C PRO A 59 -7.96 -22.12 -6.56
N LEU A 60 -9.16 -21.55 -6.38
CA LEU A 60 -10.39 -22.03 -7.01
C LEU A 60 -10.66 -21.13 -8.23
N ASP A 61 -11.92 -20.74 -8.47
CA ASP A 61 -12.25 -19.72 -9.48
C ASP A 61 -11.66 -18.34 -9.12
N ALA A 62 -11.41 -18.13 -7.82
CA ALA A 62 -10.78 -16.97 -7.23
C ALA A 62 -9.88 -17.39 -6.07
N PHE A 63 -9.15 -16.44 -5.47
CA PHE A 63 -8.30 -16.69 -4.31
C PHE A 63 -8.19 -15.47 -3.40
N GLY A 64 -8.15 -15.70 -2.09
CA GLY A 64 -7.93 -14.65 -1.11
C GLY A 64 -6.47 -14.58 -0.64
N PRO A 65 -6.21 -13.94 0.52
CA PRO A 65 -4.86 -13.79 1.04
C PRO A 65 -4.21 -15.13 1.46
N GLU A 66 -4.95 -16.24 1.50
CA GLU A 66 -4.46 -17.53 1.95
C GLU A 66 -3.25 -18.05 1.16
N LEU A 67 -3.17 -17.77 -0.15
CA LEU A 67 -2.13 -18.35 -1.03
C LEU A 67 -0.73 -17.87 -0.63
N THR A 68 -0.53 -16.56 -0.60
CA THR A 68 0.78 -15.96 -0.29
C THR A 68 1.04 -15.88 1.20
N PHE A 69 -0.01 -15.81 2.04
CA PHE A 69 0.15 -16.02 3.48
C PHE A 69 0.83 -17.37 3.76
N ALA A 70 0.30 -18.46 3.18
CA ALA A 70 0.83 -19.79 3.38
C ALA A 70 2.27 -19.92 2.88
N ARG A 71 2.56 -19.44 1.65
CA ARG A 71 3.93 -19.42 1.09
C ARG A 71 4.91 -18.68 2.00
N LEU A 72 4.54 -17.49 2.47
CA LEU A 72 5.41 -16.67 3.30
C LEU A 72 5.64 -17.28 4.68
N VAL A 73 4.58 -17.77 5.33
CA VAL A 73 4.70 -18.43 6.64
C VAL A 73 5.55 -19.69 6.54
N LYS A 74 5.34 -20.52 5.51
CA LYS A 74 6.13 -21.75 5.27
C LYS A 74 7.60 -21.46 4.99
N LYS A 75 7.94 -20.32 4.38
CA LYS A 75 9.32 -19.89 4.16
C LYS A 75 10.09 -19.69 5.46
N TYR A 76 9.43 -19.27 6.53
CA TYR A 76 10.07 -18.92 7.80
C TYR A 76 9.62 -19.80 8.99
N ASP A 77 8.64 -20.67 8.80
CA ASP A 77 8.16 -21.63 9.79
C ASP A 77 7.88 -23.02 9.17
N ASN A 78 8.70 -23.99 9.54
CA ASN A 78 8.59 -25.38 9.07
C ASN A 78 7.47 -26.18 9.76
N SER A 79 6.63 -25.58 10.62
CA SER A 79 5.46 -26.28 11.16
C SER A 79 4.47 -26.69 10.05
N PRO A 80 3.76 -27.82 10.20
CA PRO A 80 2.64 -28.13 9.33
C PRO A 80 1.57 -27.04 9.42
N LEU A 81 0.92 -26.73 8.29
CA LEU A 81 -0.03 -25.62 8.18
C LEU A 81 -1.40 -26.13 7.75
N ALA A 82 -2.45 -25.56 8.33
CA ALA A 82 -3.83 -25.75 7.91
C ALA A 82 -4.58 -24.40 7.89
N ILE A 83 -5.43 -24.21 6.89
CA ILE A 83 -6.24 -23.01 6.71
C ILE A 83 -7.71 -23.42 6.59
N ILE A 84 -8.53 -22.83 7.44
CA ILE A 84 -10.00 -22.90 7.39
C ILE A 84 -10.47 -21.54 6.87
N LYS A 85 -11.16 -21.49 5.73
CA LYS A 85 -11.64 -20.23 5.15
C LYS A 85 -13.16 -20.12 5.18
N SER A 86 -13.67 -19.12 5.88
CA SER A 86 -15.09 -18.76 5.94
C SER A 86 -15.30 -17.34 5.44
N ALA A 87 -15.58 -17.18 4.16
CA ALA A 87 -15.74 -15.86 3.55
C ALA A 87 -16.88 -15.84 2.56
N ILE A 88 -17.72 -14.80 2.63
CA ILE A 88 -18.83 -14.56 1.69
C ILE A 88 -18.91 -13.07 1.37
N GLY A 89 -18.98 -12.75 0.07
CA GLY A 89 -19.12 -11.37 -0.41
C GLY A 89 -20.42 -10.70 0.02
N GLY A 90 -20.42 -9.37 0.11
CA GLY A 90 -21.63 -8.62 0.42
C GLY A 90 -22.08 -8.68 1.89
N THR A 91 -21.20 -9.09 2.82
CA THR A 91 -21.56 -9.33 4.23
C THR A 91 -21.16 -8.18 5.15
N ASN A 92 -21.86 -8.03 6.28
CA ASN A 92 -21.57 -7.04 7.32
C ASN A 92 -21.45 -7.67 8.72
N ALA A 93 -20.85 -6.94 9.66
CA ALA A 93 -20.64 -7.42 11.03
C ALA A 93 -21.95 -7.47 11.85
N VAL A 94 -22.90 -6.56 11.55
CA VAL A 94 -24.12 -6.33 12.34
C VAL A 94 -25.22 -7.37 12.14
N TYR A 95 -25.37 -7.91 10.92
CA TYR A 95 -26.42 -8.86 10.56
C TYR A 95 -25.82 -10.22 10.21
N ASP A 96 -24.90 -10.28 9.24
CA ASP A 96 -24.44 -11.55 8.68
C ASP A 96 -23.52 -12.31 9.63
N TRP A 97 -22.58 -11.60 10.25
CA TRP A 97 -21.62 -12.17 11.19
C TRP A 97 -22.09 -12.10 12.65
N ASN A 98 -23.29 -11.59 12.92
CA ASN A 98 -23.77 -11.44 14.28
C ASN A 98 -23.95 -12.81 14.96
N PRO A 99 -23.32 -13.04 16.13
CA PRO A 99 -23.39 -14.35 16.78
C PRO A 99 -24.76 -14.77 17.28
N ASP A 100 -25.69 -13.82 17.43
CA ASP A 100 -27.08 -14.12 17.80
C ASP A 100 -27.92 -14.54 16.58
N ALA A 101 -27.32 -14.56 15.38
CA ALA A 101 -27.91 -15.04 14.14
C ALA A 101 -29.29 -14.42 13.84
N PRO A 102 -29.36 -13.08 13.69
CA PRO A 102 -30.63 -12.41 13.44
C PRO A 102 -31.27 -12.91 12.15
N GLU A 103 -32.60 -12.82 12.05
CA GLU A 103 -33.36 -13.33 10.90
C GLU A 103 -32.93 -12.70 9.57
N ASN A 104 -32.52 -11.43 9.59
CA ASN A 104 -32.15 -10.64 8.42
C ASN A 104 -30.68 -10.79 7.99
N GLY A 105 -29.93 -11.76 8.54
CA GLY A 105 -28.52 -12.00 8.21
C GLY A 105 -28.23 -13.41 7.67
N GLN A 106 -27.09 -13.58 7.01
CA GLN A 106 -26.66 -14.86 6.43
C GLN A 106 -26.20 -15.93 7.44
N LYS A 107 -26.32 -15.66 8.74
CA LYS A 107 -25.95 -16.58 9.84
C LYS A 107 -24.51 -17.12 9.67
N LEU A 108 -23.56 -16.25 9.33
CA LEU A 108 -22.17 -16.66 9.05
C LEU A 108 -21.40 -17.05 10.30
N TYR A 109 -21.70 -16.45 11.45
CA TYR A 109 -21.08 -16.87 12.70
C TYR A 109 -21.32 -18.36 13.01
N PRO A 110 -22.58 -18.85 13.12
CA PRO A 110 -22.82 -20.26 13.41
C PRO A 110 -22.29 -21.19 12.32
N ARG A 111 -22.37 -20.81 11.04
CA ARG A 111 -21.78 -21.58 9.93
C ARG A 111 -20.27 -21.68 10.03
N THR A 112 -19.60 -20.59 10.39
CA THR A 112 -18.14 -20.56 10.61
C THR A 112 -17.75 -21.43 11.81
N LEU A 113 -18.50 -21.34 12.91
CA LEU A 113 -18.26 -22.13 14.10
C LEU A 113 -18.42 -23.63 13.81
N GLN A 114 -19.45 -24.01 13.05
CA GLN A 114 -19.65 -25.38 12.59
C GLN A 114 -18.46 -25.86 11.74
N LEU A 115 -18.09 -25.10 10.70
CA LEU A 115 -16.95 -25.43 9.84
C LEU A 115 -15.66 -25.62 10.64
N VAL A 116 -15.38 -24.74 11.60
CA VAL A 116 -14.20 -24.84 12.46
C VAL A 116 -14.25 -26.13 13.29
N ARG A 117 -15.36 -26.40 13.97
CA ARG A 117 -15.50 -27.61 14.81
C ARG A 117 -15.36 -28.89 14.01
N GLU A 118 -15.98 -28.97 12.84
CA GLU A 118 -15.90 -30.14 11.96
C GLU A 118 -14.47 -30.35 11.41
N ALA A 119 -13.81 -29.27 10.98
CA ALA A 119 -12.45 -29.31 10.48
C ALA A 119 -11.44 -29.75 11.56
N LEU A 120 -11.60 -29.26 12.79
CA LEU A 120 -10.78 -29.67 13.94
C LEU A 120 -11.06 -31.12 14.35
N ALA A 121 -12.33 -31.53 14.41
CA ALA A 121 -12.71 -32.92 14.70
C ALA A 121 -12.16 -33.90 13.65
N ALA A 122 -12.05 -33.48 12.38
CA ALA A 122 -11.41 -34.29 11.34
C ALA A 122 -9.91 -34.50 11.61
N LEU A 123 -9.19 -33.51 12.15
CA LEU A 123 -7.79 -33.67 12.57
C LEU A 123 -7.68 -34.61 13.78
N GLU A 124 -8.60 -34.53 14.74
CA GLU A 124 -8.65 -35.43 15.92
C GLU A 124 -8.86 -36.88 15.52
N LYS A 125 -9.81 -37.14 14.60
CA LYS A 125 -10.05 -38.49 14.04
C LYS A 125 -8.81 -39.07 13.36
N GLN A 126 -7.94 -38.20 12.82
CA GLN A 126 -6.66 -38.58 12.22
C GLN A 126 -5.50 -38.64 13.23
N ASN A 127 -5.76 -38.54 14.54
CA ASN A 127 -4.76 -38.43 15.60
C ASN A 127 -3.71 -37.33 15.35
N THR A 128 -4.11 -36.27 14.64
CA THR A 128 -3.23 -35.16 14.28
C THR A 128 -3.30 -34.07 15.35
N ARG A 129 -2.19 -33.85 16.05
CA ARG A 129 -2.07 -32.73 16.99
C ARG A 129 -2.16 -31.41 16.24
N TYR A 130 -2.95 -30.46 16.74
CA TYR A 130 -3.10 -29.14 16.13
C TYR A 130 -3.17 -28.03 17.19
N GLN A 131 -3.04 -26.79 16.72
CA GLN A 131 -3.25 -25.58 17.48
C GLN A 131 -3.89 -24.53 16.57
N LEU A 132 -5.05 -23.99 16.97
CA LEU A 132 -5.62 -22.82 16.30
C LEU A 132 -4.83 -21.57 16.72
N GLU A 133 -4.02 -21.06 15.80
CA GLU A 133 -3.03 -20.01 16.04
C GLU A 133 -3.65 -18.62 16.06
N ALA A 134 -4.47 -18.32 15.05
CA ALA A 134 -5.04 -17.00 14.86
C ALA A 134 -6.24 -17.00 13.93
N VAL A 135 -7.03 -15.93 14.03
CA VAL A 135 -8.00 -15.51 13.03
C VAL A 135 -7.38 -14.42 12.17
N ILE A 136 -7.43 -14.60 10.85
CA ILE A 136 -7.09 -13.61 9.83
C ILE A 136 -8.41 -13.01 9.37
N TRP A 137 -8.64 -11.74 9.70
CA TRP A 137 -9.90 -11.05 9.49
C TRP A 137 -9.75 -9.87 8.55
N HIS A 138 -10.54 -9.87 7.47
CA HIS A 138 -10.58 -8.73 6.56
C HIS A 138 -12.01 -8.45 6.07
N GLN A 139 -12.59 -7.38 6.61
CA GLN A 139 -13.98 -6.98 6.43
C GLN A 139 -14.17 -5.56 6.93
N GLY A 140 -15.03 -4.77 6.29
CA GLY A 140 -15.55 -3.51 6.83
C GLY A 140 -16.16 -2.58 5.80
N GLU A 141 -15.99 -2.85 4.51
CA GLU A 141 -16.48 -2.00 3.43
C GLU A 141 -18.00 -1.89 3.44
N ASN A 142 -18.73 -2.99 3.66
CA ASN A 142 -20.19 -2.95 3.70
C ASN A 142 -20.72 -2.27 4.97
N ASP A 143 -20.10 -2.51 6.13
CA ASP A 143 -20.44 -1.79 7.36
C ASP A 143 -20.21 -0.28 7.21
N MET A 144 -19.15 0.12 6.51
CA MET A 144 -18.88 1.52 6.20
C MET A 144 -19.94 2.12 5.27
N LEU A 145 -20.36 1.39 4.23
CA LEU A 145 -21.33 1.87 3.24
C LEU A 145 -22.74 2.03 3.82
N ASP A 146 -23.12 1.23 4.82
CA ASP A 146 -24.40 1.37 5.50
C ASP A 146 -24.35 2.39 6.65
N ARG A 147 -24.80 3.61 6.34
CA ARG A 147 -24.84 4.72 7.30
C ARG A 147 -25.72 4.47 8.53
N LYS A 148 -26.61 3.48 8.50
CA LYS A 148 -27.44 3.14 9.67
C LYS A 148 -26.63 2.41 10.75
N VAL A 149 -25.51 1.77 10.36
CA VAL A 149 -24.77 0.84 11.22
C VAL A 149 -23.24 1.08 11.22
N ASN A 150 -22.73 2.02 10.41
CA ASN A 150 -21.29 2.28 10.30
C ASN A 150 -20.61 2.73 11.61
N THR A 151 -21.37 3.20 12.61
CA THR A 151 -20.89 3.53 13.96
C THR A 151 -20.91 2.34 14.93
N ALA A 152 -21.40 1.17 14.51
CA ALA A 152 -21.54 -0.03 15.35
C ALA A 152 -20.45 -1.09 15.09
N TYR A 153 -19.58 -0.90 14.10
CA TYR A 153 -18.58 -1.90 13.69
C TYR A 153 -17.71 -2.38 14.86
N ALA A 154 -17.22 -1.49 15.72
CA ALA A 154 -16.38 -1.87 16.86
C ALA A 154 -17.14 -2.74 17.86
N ALA A 155 -18.40 -2.40 18.15
CA ALA A 155 -19.23 -3.16 19.08
C ALA A 155 -19.55 -4.56 18.52
N ASN A 156 -19.92 -4.63 17.25
CA ASN A 156 -20.27 -5.90 16.59
C ASN A 156 -19.06 -6.82 16.46
N LEU A 157 -17.92 -6.31 15.98
CA LEU A 157 -16.72 -7.14 15.85
C LEU A 157 -16.16 -7.58 17.21
N ARG A 158 -16.23 -6.73 18.26
CA ARG A 158 -15.89 -7.14 19.64
C ARG A 158 -16.76 -8.31 20.10
N LYS A 159 -18.07 -8.26 19.86
CA LYS A 159 -19.01 -9.34 20.20
C LYS A 159 -18.64 -10.63 19.46
N ILE A 160 -18.32 -10.56 18.17
CA ILE A 160 -17.88 -11.70 17.36
C ILE A 160 -16.61 -12.32 17.93
N ILE A 161 -15.59 -11.50 18.23
CA ILE A 161 -14.32 -11.95 18.80
C ILE A 161 -14.53 -12.66 20.14
N GLN A 162 -15.25 -12.02 21.06
CA GLN A 162 -15.52 -12.57 22.39
C GLN A 162 -16.29 -13.88 22.29
N ARG A 163 -17.33 -13.92 21.46
CA ARG A 163 -18.17 -15.10 21.31
C ARG A 163 -17.38 -16.26 20.69
N LEU A 164 -16.55 -16.01 19.67
CA LEU A 164 -15.68 -17.05 19.09
C LEU A 164 -14.66 -17.59 20.09
N ARG A 165 -14.04 -16.73 20.89
CA ARG A 165 -13.10 -17.17 21.96
C ARG A 165 -13.81 -18.05 22.99
N THR A 166 -15.03 -17.70 23.39
CA THR A 166 -15.83 -18.50 24.33
C THR A 166 -16.25 -19.83 23.73
N ASP A 167 -16.84 -19.82 22.53
CA ASP A 167 -17.42 -21.02 21.90
C ASP A 167 -16.36 -22.03 21.45
N LEU A 168 -15.11 -21.59 21.24
CA LEU A 168 -13.95 -22.44 20.99
C LEU A 168 -13.09 -22.70 22.24
N GLN A 169 -13.42 -22.09 23.39
CA GLN A 169 -12.63 -22.15 24.63
C GLN A 169 -11.16 -21.71 24.46
N LEU A 170 -10.93 -20.68 23.63
CA LEU A 170 -9.62 -20.12 23.31
C LEU A 170 -9.55 -18.63 23.72
N PRO A 171 -9.50 -18.31 25.03
CA PRO A 171 -9.53 -16.91 25.51
C PRO A 171 -8.34 -16.06 25.04
N LYS A 172 -7.25 -16.71 24.60
CA LYS A 172 -6.03 -16.05 24.08
C LYS A 172 -5.89 -16.08 22.55
N LEU A 173 -6.94 -16.48 21.82
CA LEU A 173 -6.90 -16.54 20.36
C LEU A 173 -6.65 -15.13 19.78
N LYS A 174 -5.54 -14.99 19.05
CA LYS A 174 -5.13 -13.73 18.42
C LYS A 174 -5.92 -13.50 17.14
N TRP A 175 -6.10 -12.24 16.79
CA TRP A 175 -6.75 -11.83 15.56
C TRP A 175 -5.88 -10.82 14.84
N PHE A 176 -5.75 -10.98 13.53
CA PHE A 176 -5.07 -10.05 12.64
C PHE A 176 -6.14 -9.34 11.82
N LEU A 177 -6.34 -8.06 12.12
CA LEU A 177 -7.34 -7.21 11.50
C LEU A 177 -6.70 -6.45 10.34
N GLY A 178 -7.13 -6.76 9.12
CA GLY A 178 -6.73 -6.02 7.94
C GLY A 178 -7.39 -4.65 7.88
N GLU A 179 -6.57 -3.64 7.60
CA GLU A 179 -7.00 -2.29 7.27
C GLU A 179 -7.94 -2.33 6.06
N VAL A 180 -9.15 -1.75 6.15
CA VAL A 180 -9.99 -1.54 4.96
C VAL A 180 -9.31 -0.49 4.10
N SER A 181 -8.92 -0.82 2.87
CA SER A 181 -8.06 0.06 2.09
C SER A 181 -8.67 1.43 1.80
N GLU A 182 -7.85 2.46 1.87
CA GLU A 182 -8.24 3.80 1.45
C GLU A 182 -8.35 3.90 -0.08
N LYS A 183 -7.57 3.14 -0.86
CA LYS A 183 -7.53 3.23 -2.34
C LYS A 183 -8.85 2.85 -3.01
N GLY A 184 -9.51 1.82 -2.51
CA GLY A 184 -10.64 1.21 -3.21
C GLY A 184 -11.98 1.94 -3.06
N ILE A 185 -12.05 2.88 -2.12
CA ILE A 185 -13.30 3.51 -1.70
C ILE A 185 -13.60 4.79 -2.50
N TRP A 186 -12.64 5.24 -3.32
CA TRP A 186 -12.76 6.53 -3.98
C TRP A 186 -13.69 6.55 -5.17
N GLY A 187 -14.11 5.40 -5.71
CA GLY A 187 -15.13 5.26 -6.76
C GLY A 187 -16.45 6.01 -6.54
N MET A 188 -16.73 6.42 -5.30
CA MET A 188 -17.98 7.06 -4.86
C MET A 188 -17.78 8.22 -3.84
N ASP A 189 -16.55 8.70 -3.63
CA ASP A 189 -16.14 9.64 -2.55
C ASP A 189 -16.81 9.36 -1.18
N ASN A 190 -16.33 8.33 -0.48
CA ASN A 190 -16.84 7.91 0.82
C ASN A 190 -15.94 8.33 2.00
N ARG A 191 -15.19 9.45 1.90
CA ARG A 191 -14.19 9.87 2.93
C ARG A 191 -14.76 9.87 4.34
N ALA A 192 -15.91 10.51 4.49
CA ALA A 192 -16.57 10.65 5.79
C ALA A 192 -16.98 9.29 6.38
N ASN A 193 -17.42 8.34 5.55
CA ASN A 193 -17.79 7.01 6.04
C ASN A 193 -16.56 6.19 6.42
N LEU A 194 -15.48 6.28 5.63
CA LEU A 194 -14.21 5.64 5.94
C LEU A 194 -13.61 6.20 7.24
N ALA A 195 -13.71 7.51 7.47
CA ALA A 195 -13.33 8.16 8.72
C ALA A 195 -14.02 7.52 9.93
N VAL A 196 -15.35 7.33 9.82
CA VAL A 196 -16.15 6.66 10.87
C VAL A 196 -15.67 5.23 11.07
N LEU A 197 -15.52 4.44 10.00
CA LEU A 197 -15.03 3.05 10.11
C LEU A 197 -13.63 2.99 10.75
N ARG A 198 -12.72 3.89 10.36
CA ARG A 198 -11.37 3.96 10.94
C ARG A 198 -11.39 4.26 12.43
N ALA A 199 -12.25 5.18 12.87
CA ALA A 199 -12.44 5.43 14.30
C ALA A 199 -12.97 4.16 15.03
N GLN A 200 -13.85 3.39 14.40
CA GLN A 200 -14.32 2.11 14.93
C GLN A 200 -13.21 1.05 15.00
N GLN A 201 -12.38 0.93 13.95
CA GLN A 201 -11.23 0.01 13.95
C GLN A 201 -10.23 0.35 15.05
N ASP A 202 -9.92 1.63 15.27
CA ASP A 202 -9.05 2.09 16.35
C ASP A 202 -9.64 1.81 17.73
N GLN A 203 -10.92 2.12 17.94
CA GLN A 203 -11.61 1.82 19.20
C GLN A 203 -11.54 0.33 19.53
N LEU A 204 -11.70 -0.52 18.51
CA LEU A 204 -11.60 -1.97 18.68
C LEU A 204 -10.17 -2.38 19.05
N LEU A 205 -9.15 -1.92 18.30
CA LEU A 205 -7.73 -2.19 18.57
C LEU A 205 -7.31 -1.76 19.98
N ALA A 206 -7.76 -0.60 20.44
CA ALA A 206 -7.48 -0.11 21.79
C ALA A 206 -8.14 -0.97 22.89
N SER A 207 -9.25 -1.66 22.57
CA SER A 207 -10.03 -2.43 23.55
C SER A 207 -9.59 -3.89 23.71
N ASP A 208 -8.74 -4.43 22.82
CA ASP A 208 -8.32 -5.83 22.87
C ASP A 208 -6.82 -5.99 22.55
N PRO A 209 -5.97 -6.31 23.55
CA PRO A 209 -4.52 -6.42 23.39
C PRO A 209 -4.07 -7.64 22.56
N LEU A 210 -4.99 -8.54 22.19
CA LEU A 210 -4.71 -9.69 21.33
C LEU A 210 -5.00 -9.42 19.85
N LEU A 211 -5.46 -8.21 19.52
CA LEU A 211 -5.60 -7.76 18.13
C LEU A 211 -4.26 -7.26 17.58
N ARG A 212 -4.04 -7.53 16.31
CA ARG A 212 -2.92 -7.02 15.53
C ARG A 212 -3.44 -6.33 14.29
N TRP A 213 -3.00 -5.10 14.08
CA TRP A 213 -3.32 -4.33 12.88
C TRP A 213 -2.44 -4.76 11.70
N VAL A 214 -3.04 -4.91 10.54
CA VAL A 214 -2.35 -5.21 9.28
C VAL A 214 -2.65 -4.11 8.28
N PRO A 215 -1.71 -3.18 8.04
CA PRO A 215 -1.92 -2.06 7.14
C PRO A 215 -2.01 -2.52 5.68
N THR A 216 -2.87 -1.86 4.90
CA THR A 216 -3.16 -2.16 3.49
C THR A 216 -3.02 -0.95 2.57
N SER A 217 -2.72 0.23 3.12
CA SER A 217 -2.55 1.49 2.37
C SER A 217 -1.56 1.41 1.19
N HIS A 218 -0.58 0.52 1.26
CA HIS A 218 0.47 0.31 0.25
C HIS A 218 0.10 -0.72 -0.83
N LEU A 219 -0.93 -1.55 -0.61
CA LEU A 219 -1.27 -2.66 -1.50
C LEU A 219 -1.93 -2.17 -2.79
N ALA A 220 -1.66 -2.84 -3.90
CA ALA A 220 -2.18 -2.47 -5.22
C ALA A 220 -3.69 -2.69 -5.34
N PHE A 221 -4.33 -1.87 -6.18
CA PHE A 221 -5.76 -2.00 -6.51
C PHE A 221 -5.96 -2.19 -8.00
N ASP A 222 -6.89 -3.06 -8.36
CA ASP A 222 -7.32 -3.12 -9.77
C ASP A 222 -8.29 -1.98 -10.05
N VAL A 223 -8.43 -1.72 -11.34
CA VAL A 223 -9.34 -0.74 -11.90
C VAL A 223 -10.30 -1.51 -12.79
N MET A 224 -11.59 -1.24 -12.64
CA MET A 224 -12.59 -1.82 -13.54
C MET A 224 -12.25 -1.44 -14.99
N ASP A 225 -12.63 -2.29 -15.96
CA ASP A 225 -12.41 -1.99 -17.38
C ASP A 225 -13.06 -0.67 -17.83
N SER A 226 -14.07 -0.20 -17.08
CA SER A 226 -14.66 1.11 -17.24
C SER A 226 -13.74 2.28 -16.87
N GLY A 227 -12.54 2.04 -16.32
CA GLY A 227 -11.64 3.05 -15.79
C GLY A 227 -12.07 3.63 -14.43
N GLN A 228 -13.05 3.01 -13.77
CA GLN A 228 -13.53 3.40 -12.44
C GLN A 228 -12.73 2.69 -11.35
N PRO A 229 -12.38 3.38 -10.24
CA PRO A 229 -11.80 2.72 -9.08
C PRO A 229 -12.74 1.65 -8.52
N HIS A 230 -12.16 0.55 -8.07
CA HIS A 230 -12.87 -0.57 -7.47
C HIS A 230 -12.50 -0.77 -6.01
N TYR A 231 -13.42 -1.27 -5.18
CA TYR A 231 -13.18 -1.47 -3.74
C TYR A 231 -12.61 -2.85 -3.39
N HIS A 232 -12.48 -3.74 -4.38
CA HIS A 232 -11.75 -4.99 -4.19
C HIS A 232 -10.27 -4.86 -4.52
N PHE A 233 -9.43 -5.55 -3.77
CA PHE A 233 -8.07 -5.82 -4.19
C PHE A 233 -8.11 -6.72 -5.44
N GLY A 234 -7.38 -6.30 -6.47
CA GLY A 234 -7.12 -7.16 -7.62
C GLY A 234 -6.17 -8.30 -7.30
N THR A 235 -5.76 -9.02 -8.35
CA THR A 235 -4.83 -10.15 -8.23
C THR A 235 -3.55 -9.78 -7.49
N GLN A 236 -2.85 -8.70 -7.88
CA GLN A 236 -1.64 -8.24 -7.19
C GLN A 236 -1.92 -7.84 -5.73
N GLY A 237 -2.96 -7.04 -5.51
CA GLY A 237 -3.34 -6.59 -4.17
C GLY A 237 -3.65 -7.74 -3.21
N GLN A 238 -4.27 -8.82 -3.69
CA GLN A 238 -4.57 -10.02 -2.90
C GLN A 238 -3.33 -10.81 -2.54
N LEU A 239 -2.40 -10.95 -3.48
CA LEU A 239 -1.10 -11.56 -3.23
C LEU A 239 -0.32 -10.76 -2.18
N GLN A 240 -0.30 -9.44 -2.30
CA GLN A 240 0.33 -8.57 -1.30
C GLN A 240 -0.41 -8.59 0.05
N LEU A 241 -1.75 -8.69 0.07
CA LEU A 241 -2.54 -8.80 1.30
C LEU A 241 -2.17 -10.07 2.09
N GLY A 242 -1.98 -11.20 1.40
CA GLY A 242 -1.52 -12.43 2.02
C GLY A 242 -0.11 -12.30 2.61
N GLU A 243 0.81 -11.63 1.91
CA GLU A 243 2.14 -11.33 2.47
C GLU A 243 2.06 -10.38 3.67
N ALA A 244 1.19 -9.37 3.65
CA ALA A 244 1.01 -8.44 4.77
C ALA A 244 0.52 -9.17 6.03
N PHE A 245 -0.47 -10.06 5.89
CA PHE A 245 -0.93 -10.91 7.00
C PHE A 245 0.17 -11.89 7.46
N GLY A 246 0.89 -12.51 6.53
CA GLY A 246 1.96 -13.45 6.83
C GLY A 246 3.10 -12.78 7.59
N ALA A 247 3.50 -11.58 7.15
CA ALA A 247 4.53 -10.77 7.79
C ALA A 247 4.10 -10.33 9.20
N ALA A 248 2.85 -9.89 9.38
CA ALA A 248 2.32 -9.54 10.69
C ALA A 248 2.35 -10.74 11.65
N TYR A 249 1.92 -11.92 11.19
CA TYR A 249 1.99 -13.15 12.00
C TYR A 249 3.42 -13.55 12.34
N LEU A 250 4.32 -13.59 11.34
CA LEU A 250 5.72 -13.94 11.54
C LEU A 250 6.42 -12.96 12.50
N LYS A 251 6.08 -11.67 12.44
CA LYS A 251 6.60 -10.66 13.38
C LYS A 251 6.12 -10.95 14.80
N GLU A 252 4.83 -11.26 14.96
CA GLU A 252 4.24 -11.58 16.27
C GLU A 252 4.88 -12.79 16.94
N ILE A 253 5.34 -13.78 16.15
CA ILE A 253 6.02 -14.97 16.68
C ILE A 253 7.56 -14.86 16.64
N GLY A 254 8.11 -13.69 16.32
CA GLY A 254 9.56 -13.44 16.30
C GLY A 254 10.32 -14.17 15.19
N LYS A 255 9.64 -14.55 14.09
CA LYS A 255 10.22 -15.27 12.94
C LYS A 255 10.36 -14.43 11.67
N LEU A 256 9.78 -13.24 11.61
CA LEU A 256 10.01 -12.33 10.49
C LEU A 256 11.45 -11.83 10.53
N PRO A 257 12.23 -11.94 9.44
CA PRO A 257 13.57 -11.38 9.38
C PRO A 257 13.55 -9.88 9.68
N LYS A 258 14.56 -9.39 10.40
CA LYS A 258 14.73 -7.95 10.60
C LYS A 258 15.07 -7.31 9.26
N PRO A 259 14.49 -6.14 8.93
CA PRO A 259 14.90 -5.37 7.76
C PRO A 259 16.41 -5.10 7.79
N LYS A 260 17.06 -5.17 6.63
CA LYS A 260 18.49 -4.87 6.51
C LYS A 260 18.72 -3.39 6.80
N GLU A 261 19.65 -3.07 7.70
CA GLU A 261 20.06 -1.68 7.92
C GLU A 261 20.78 -1.15 6.68
N ARG A 262 20.29 -0.05 6.14
CA ARG A 262 20.81 0.59 4.91
C ARG A 262 21.48 1.95 5.17
N LYS A 263 21.49 2.43 6.42
CA LYS A 263 22.08 3.73 6.76
C LYS A 263 23.57 3.78 6.40
N PHE A 264 24.10 4.98 6.21
CA PHE A 264 25.53 5.17 6.03
C PHE A 264 26.31 4.92 7.33
N ALA A 265 27.13 3.87 7.36
CA ALA A 265 27.89 3.49 8.56
C ALA A 265 29.00 4.48 8.95
N LYS A 266 29.54 5.24 7.98
CA LYS A 266 30.68 6.16 8.17
C LYS A 266 30.29 7.64 8.00
N GLY A 267 29.01 7.96 8.18
CA GLY A 267 28.44 9.27 7.86
C GLY A 267 28.16 9.43 6.37
N LEU A 268 27.55 10.56 6.00
CA LEU A 268 27.12 10.81 4.62
C LEU A 268 28.31 10.88 3.65
N PRO A 269 28.13 10.45 2.39
CA PRO A 269 29.15 10.44 1.34
C PRO A 269 29.37 11.85 0.74
N ILE A 270 29.36 12.88 1.59
CA ILE A 270 29.39 14.29 1.22
C ILE A 270 30.39 14.98 2.17
N ALA A 271 31.27 15.85 1.66
CA ALA A 271 32.19 16.55 2.55
C ALA A 271 31.45 17.65 3.33
N LYS A 272 31.84 17.86 4.59
CA LYS A 272 31.23 18.91 5.44
C LYS A 272 31.36 20.29 4.78
N LYS A 273 30.38 21.17 5.02
CA LYS A 273 30.25 22.51 4.42
C LYS A 273 30.06 22.54 2.90
N GLN A 274 29.98 21.38 2.22
CA GLN A 274 29.59 21.35 0.81
C GLN A 274 28.09 21.64 0.66
N ARG A 275 27.75 22.21 -0.51
CA ARG A 275 26.37 22.34 -0.96
C ARG A 275 25.75 20.95 -1.11
N VAL A 276 24.52 20.81 -0.62
CA VAL A 276 23.70 19.61 -0.83
C VAL A 276 22.45 20.01 -1.60
N ARG A 277 22.37 19.56 -2.85
CA ARG A 277 21.21 19.74 -3.72
C ARG A 277 20.09 18.83 -3.27
N LEU A 278 19.03 19.41 -2.70
CA LEU A 278 17.91 18.67 -2.14
C LEU A 278 16.71 18.75 -3.09
N PHE A 279 16.29 17.58 -3.55
CA PHE A 279 15.13 17.39 -4.42
C PHE A 279 14.03 16.64 -3.70
N ILE A 280 12.79 17.02 -3.98
CA ILE A 280 11.60 16.39 -3.42
C ILE A 280 10.87 15.64 -4.53
N LEU A 281 10.41 14.43 -4.24
CA LEU A 281 9.53 13.62 -5.08
C LEU A 281 8.23 13.40 -4.31
N GLY A 282 7.10 13.69 -4.94
CA GLY A 282 5.78 13.56 -4.35
C GLY A 282 4.72 13.10 -5.35
N GLY A 283 3.65 12.49 -4.84
CA GLY A 283 2.52 12.04 -5.64
C GLY A 283 1.95 10.69 -5.20
N GLU A 284 1.32 10.01 -6.15
CA GLU A 284 0.53 8.79 -5.92
C GLU A 284 1.20 7.55 -6.52
N ARG A 285 0.45 6.67 -7.20
CA ARG A 285 0.87 5.29 -7.52
C ARG A 285 2.01 5.20 -8.52
N ASN A 286 2.01 6.01 -9.57
CA ASN A 286 3.14 6.06 -10.50
C ASN A 286 4.41 6.70 -9.91
N MET A 287 4.28 7.63 -8.94
CA MET A 287 5.45 8.13 -8.19
C MET A 287 5.94 7.10 -7.16
N GLU A 288 5.02 6.39 -6.51
CA GLU A 288 5.32 5.27 -5.62
C GLU A 288 6.05 4.16 -6.38
N GLY A 289 5.53 3.79 -7.55
CA GLY A 289 6.03 2.69 -8.38
C GLY A 289 5.17 1.42 -8.35
N GLU A 290 3.85 1.52 -8.18
CA GLU A 290 2.98 0.37 -7.84
C GLU A 290 3.17 -0.88 -8.74
N ASP A 291 3.33 -0.69 -10.06
CA ASP A 291 3.56 -1.77 -11.06
C ASP A 291 4.99 -1.77 -11.65
N ALA A 292 5.96 -1.17 -10.96
CA ALA A 292 7.36 -1.17 -11.37
C ALA A 292 8.18 -2.04 -10.41
N PHE A 293 8.58 -3.23 -10.85
CA PHE A 293 9.10 -4.29 -9.99
C PHE A 293 10.62 -4.25 -9.90
N ALA A 294 11.16 -4.26 -8.69
CA ALA A 294 12.60 -4.20 -8.47
C ALA A 294 13.36 -5.40 -9.07
N SER A 295 12.69 -6.55 -9.23
CA SER A 295 13.25 -7.74 -9.88
C SER A 295 13.51 -7.57 -11.37
N GLU A 296 12.92 -6.55 -12.00
CA GLU A 296 13.06 -6.27 -13.44
C GLU A 296 14.03 -5.10 -13.70
N LEU A 297 14.64 -4.54 -12.64
CA LEU A 297 15.58 -3.44 -12.79
C LEU A 297 16.84 -3.85 -13.55
N PRO A 298 17.38 -2.99 -14.43
CA PRO A 298 18.71 -3.18 -14.95
C PRO A 298 19.73 -3.11 -13.81
N ALA A 299 20.84 -3.86 -13.95
CA ALA A 299 21.85 -4.00 -12.90
C ALA A 299 22.37 -2.65 -12.35
N ALA A 300 22.46 -1.63 -13.20
CA ALA A 300 22.90 -0.29 -12.83
C ALA A 300 21.96 0.43 -11.84
N LEU A 301 20.66 0.13 -11.85
CA LEU A 301 19.66 0.73 -10.96
C LEU A 301 19.25 -0.21 -9.82
N ALA A 302 19.51 -1.51 -9.95
CA ALA A 302 19.25 -2.50 -8.91
C ALA A 302 20.20 -2.36 -7.71
N GLN A 303 21.41 -1.81 -7.92
CA GLN A 303 22.39 -1.61 -6.86
C GLN A 303 22.19 -0.25 -6.15
N PRO A 304 22.45 -0.16 -4.83
CA PRO A 304 22.40 1.11 -4.12
C PRO A 304 23.39 2.13 -4.69
N GLN A 305 22.88 3.32 -5.04
CA GLN A 305 23.62 4.45 -5.56
C GLN A 305 24.22 5.25 -4.40
N SER A 306 25.41 4.84 -3.95
CA SER A 306 26.04 5.33 -2.71
C SER A 306 26.46 6.80 -2.70
N GLN A 307 26.36 7.52 -3.82
CA GLN A 307 26.68 8.95 -3.91
C GLN A 307 25.45 9.85 -3.75
N ILE A 308 24.27 9.27 -3.55
CA ILE A 308 23.01 9.98 -3.39
C ILE A 308 22.42 9.57 -2.05
N VAL A 309 22.16 10.57 -1.20
CA VAL A 309 21.50 10.34 0.10
C VAL A 309 19.99 10.38 -0.09
N PHE A 310 19.28 9.41 0.48
CA PHE A 310 17.87 9.19 0.25
C PHE A 310 17.12 9.07 1.57
N ARG A 311 15.97 9.73 1.65
CA ARG A 311 14.97 9.52 2.70
C ARG A 311 13.60 9.42 2.06
N TYR A 312 12.72 8.65 2.70
CA TYR A 312 11.39 8.40 2.17
C TYR A 312 10.32 8.15 3.22
N VAL A 313 9.08 8.39 2.80
CA VAL A 313 7.82 7.91 3.37
C VAL A 313 7.01 7.33 2.22
N LEU A 314 6.78 6.02 2.26
CA LEU A 314 6.15 5.24 1.19
C LEU A 314 4.87 4.55 1.70
N GLY A 315 3.94 4.30 0.79
CA GLY A 315 2.70 3.58 1.05
C GLY A 315 1.84 4.24 2.14
N GLY A 316 1.84 5.57 2.20
CA GLY A 316 1.13 6.31 3.26
C GLY A 316 1.74 6.16 4.66
N GLY A 317 3.03 5.85 4.74
CA GLY A 317 3.74 5.63 6.00
C GLY A 317 3.90 4.17 6.38
N PHE A 318 3.45 3.23 5.53
CA PHE A 318 3.73 1.80 5.70
C PHE A 318 5.24 1.53 5.85
N GLN A 319 6.05 2.20 5.04
CA GLN A 319 7.50 2.12 5.14
C GLN A 319 8.12 3.52 5.11
N SER A 320 8.99 3.79 6.07
CA SER A 320 9.66 5.09 6.20
C SER A 320 11.13 4.92 6.57
N SER A 321 11.99 5.73 5.96
CA SER A 321 13.39 5.83 6.32
C SER A 321 13.55 6.33 7.76
N ARG A 322 14.41 5.71 8.55
CA ARG A 322 14.75 6.17 9.91
C ARG A 322 15.92 7.15 9.92
N ASP A 323 16.77 7.08 8.91
CA ASP A 323 17.99 7.86 8.73
C ASP A 323 18.25 8.02 7.23
N TRP A 324 19.30 8.74 6.85
CA TRP A 324 19.80 8.80 5.48
C TRP A 324 20.40 7.47 5.05
N GLU A 325 20.01 7.01 3.87
CA GLU A 325 20.53 5.80 3.26
C GLU A 325 20.88 6.01 1.77
N PRO A 326 21.68 5.14 1.15
CA PRO A 326 21.89 5.17 -0.29
C PRO A 326 20.57 5.00 -1.06
N LEU A 327 20.39 5.84 -2.08
CA LEU A 327 19.29 5.68 -3.03
C LEU A 327 19.33 4.26 -3.64
N GLY A 328 18.22 3.54 -3.59
CA GLY A 328 18.12 2.18 -4.13
C GLY A 328 16.77 1.57 -3.81
N PRO A 329 16.42 0.44 -4.45
CA PRO A 329 15.14 -0.23 -4.25
C PRO A 329 14.88 -0.50 -2.77
N VAL A 330 13.66 -0.23 -2.31
CA VAL A 330 13.27 -0.43 -0.92
C VAL A 330 12.65 -1.82 -0.76
N SER A 331 13.31 -2.68 0.03
CA SER A 331 13.11 -4.15 0.00
C SER A 331 11.70 -4.64 0.33
N ASP A 332 10.96 -3.91 1.17
CA ASP A 332 9.74 -4.45 1.79
C ASP A 332 8.49 -4.23 0.93
N LEU A 333 8.58 -3.41 -0.13
CA LEU A 333 7.51 -3.22 -1.10
C LEU A 333 7.75 -3.98 -2.42
N GLY A 334 8.99 -4.34 -2.71
CA GLY A 334 9.37 -5.04 -3.94
C GLY A 334 9.24 -4.21 -5.23
N ASN A 335 8.87 -2.94 -5.09
CA ASN A 335 8.65 -2.01 -6.18
C ASN A 335 9.56 -0.76 -6.08
N PHE A 336 9.54 0.08 -7.12
CA PHE A 336 10.35 1.30 -7.19
C PHE A 336 9.68 2.37 -8.05
N GLY A 337 9.89 3.64 -7.72
CA GLY A 337 9.38 4.75 -8.52
C GLY A 337 10.46 5.38 -9.42
N PRO A 338 10.18 6.55 -10.01
CA PRO A 338 11.13 7.22 -10.90
C PRO A 338 12.39 7.74 -10.18
N GLU A 339 12.46 7.66 -8.84
CA GLU A 339 13.60 8.16 -8.05
C GLU A 339 14.94 7.53 -8.48
N LEU A 340 14.94 6.27 -8.90
CA LEU A 340 16.19 5.55 -9.16
C LEU A 340 16.89 6.09 -10.41
N SER A 341 16.17 6.16 -11.53
CA SER A 341 16.70 6.69 -12.78
C SER A 341 16.87 8.21 -12.75
N LEU A 342 15.97 8.93 -12.07
CA LEU A 342 16.12 10.35 -11.81
C LEU A 342 17.43 10.63 -11.05
N GLY A 343 17.67 9.94 -9.96
CA GLY A 343 18.90 10.09 -9.16
C GLY A 343 20.15 9.76 -9.96
N ALA A 344 20.13 8.66 -10.72
CA ALA A 344 21.26 8.27 -11.58
C ALA A 344 21.58 9.34 -12.62
N GLN A 345 20.57 9.89 -13.29
CA GLN A 345 20.74 10.91 -14.32
C GLN A 345 21.21 12.26 -13.73
N LEU A 346 20.68 12.64 -12.56
CA LEU A 346 21.16 13.81 -11.82
C LEU A 346 22.63 13.66 -11.43
N ARG A 347 23.02 12.51 -10.85
CA ARG A 347 24.40 12.29 -10.42
C ARG A 347 25.38 12.27 -11.59
N LYS A 348 24.97 11.69 -12.72
CA LYS A 348 25.77 11.67 -13.96
C LYS A 348 26.07 13.08 -14.50
N THR A 349 25.15 14.02 -14.31
CA THR A 349 25.22 15.34 -14.98
C THR A 349 25.68 16.46 -14.04
N LEU A 350 25.29 16.41 -12.77
CA LEU A 350 25.62 17.45 -11.79
C LEU A 350 27.09 17.36 -11.34
N PRO A 351 27.71 18.49 -10.93
CA PRO A 351 29.10 18.50 -10.46
C PRO A 351 29.34 17.52 -9.30
N ALA A 352 30.39 16.70 -9.40
CA ALA A 352 30.73 15.71 -8.38
C ALA A 352 31.00 16.31 -6.99
N SER A 353 31.32 17.61 -6.93
CA SER A 353 31.49 18.38 -5.69
C SER A 353 30.19 18.67 -4.94
N ASP A 354 29.04 18.61 -5.62
CA ASP A 354 27.74 18.84 -5.00
C ASP A 354 27.20 17.53 -4.43
N GLY A 355 26.79 17.53 -3.17
CA GLY A 355 26.00 16.44 -2.61
C GLY A 355 24.60 16.41 -3.24
N ILE A 356 24.01 15.23 -3.39
CA ILE A 356 22.63 15.07 -3.88
C ILE A 356 21.81 14.37 -2.80
N ALA A 357 20.70 15.01 -2.40
CA ALA A 357 19.71 14.46 -1.50
C ALA A 357 18.36 14.31 -2.22
N LEU A 358 17.78 13.12 -2.18
CA LEU A 358 16.41 12.87 -2.65
C LEU A 358 15.50 12.59 -1.47
N LEU A 359 14.34 13.26 -1.44
CA LEU A 359 13.26 13.01 -0.50
C LEU A 359 12.05 12.49 -1.25
N LYS A 360 11.56 11.29 -0.95
CA LYS A 360 10.34 10.75 -1.58
C LYS A 360 9.21 10.62 -0.58
N PHE A 361 8.08 11.27 -0.82
CA PHE A 361 6.89 11.17 0.01
C PHE A 361 5.70 10.80 -0.85
N THR A 362 5.22 9.57 -0.73
CA THR A 362 4.10 9.07 -1.53
C THR A 362 3.02 8.46 -0.67
N HIS A 363 1.79 8.58 -1.19
CA HIS A 363 0.64 7.91 -0.65
C HIS A 363 -0.19 7.40 -1.81
N SER A 364 -0.02 6.12 -2.14
CA SER A 364 -0.63 5.48 -3.30
C SER A 364 -2.17 5.48 -3.32
N GLY A 365 -2.84 5.74 -2.20
CA GLY A 365 -4.29 5.97 -2.16
C GLY A 365 -4.74 7.42 -2.06
N ALA A 366 -3.84 8.41 -2.15
CA ALA A 366 -4.19 9.82 -2.01
C ALA A 366 -5.00 10.34 -3.21
N GLN A 367 -5.54 11.54 -3.06
CA GLN A 367 -6.13 12.37 -4.11
C GLN A 367 -5.71 13.81 -3.86
N GLY A 368 -5.88 14.71 -4.83
CA GLY A 368 -5.46 16.10 -4.72
C GLY A 368 -5.98 16.84 -3.48
N LEU A 369 -7.17 16.52 -2.97
CA LEU A 369 -7.72 17.10 -1.74
C LEU A 369 -6.88 16.79 -0.48
N ASP A 370 -6.28 15.61 -0.42
CA ASP A 370 -5.49 15.17 0.74
C ASP A 370 -4.20 16.00 0.90
N TRP A 371 -3.77 16.65 -0.19
CA TRP A 371 -2.60 17.51 -0.25
C TRP A 371 -2.92 19.00 -0.09
N LEU A 372 -4.19 19.35 0.14
CA LEU A 372 -4.55 20.74 0.40
C LEU A 372 -4.02 21.19 1.76
N PRO A 373 -3.48 22.41 1.87
CA PRO A 373 -3.00 22.96 3.14
C PRO A 373 -4.04 22.99 4.26
N GLN A 374 -5.28 23.32 3.91
CA GLN A 374 -6.42 23.34 4.83
C GLN A 374 -6.91 21.93 5.21
N GLY A 375 -6.43 20.90 4.51
CA GLY A 375 -6.87 19.52 4.69
C GLY A 375 -8.32 19.27 4.30
N THR A 376 -8.83 18.13 4.75
CA THR A 376 -10.22 17.68 4.58
C THR A 376 -10.82 17.33 5.95
N PRO A 377 -12.14 17.10 6.04
CA PRO A 377 -12.77 16.58 7.26
C PRO A 377 -12.16 15.26 7.75
N GLU A 378 -11.54 14.48 6.86
CA GLU A 378 -10.80 13.27 7.24
C GLU A 378 -9.34 13.61 7.54
N SER A 379 -9.09 14.01 8.78
CA SER A 379 -7.78 14.55 9.19
C SER A 379 -6.61 13.56 9.12
N ARG A 380 -6.83 12.23 9.17
CA ARG A 380 -5.73 11.26 8.99
C ARG A 380 -5.18 11.29 7.58
N ARG A 381 -6.00 11.72 6.63
CA ARG A 381 -5.68 11.91 5.21
C ARG A 381 -5.14 13.30 4.90
N ASN A 382 -4.97 14.18 5.89
CA ASN A 382 -4.30 15.45 5.68
C ASN A 382 -2.79 15.20 5.51
N LEU A 383 -2.37 15.04 4.26
CA LEU A 383 -1.00 14.69 3.89
C LEU A 383 -0.09 15.90 3.84
N TYR A 384 -0.60 17.09 3.51
CA TYR A 384 0.24 18.29 3.42
C TYR A 384 1.06 18.59 4.68
N PRO A 385 0.49 18.62 5.90
CA PRO A 385 1.29 18.86 7.10
C PRO A 385 2.35 17.79 7.34
N LYS A 386 2.03 16.52 7.03
CA LYS A 386 2.96 15.38 7.18
C LYS A 386 4.11 15.48 6.16
N PHE A 387 3.79 15.82 4.92
CA PHE A 387 4.73 16.06 3.84
C PHE A 387 5.68 17.22 4.18
N LEU A 388 5.14 18.36 4.60
CA LEU A 388 5.93 19.53 5.00
C LEU A 388 6.86 19.21 6.18
N ALA A 389 6.34 18.53 7.20
CA ALA A 389 7.15 18.13 8.36
C ALA A 389 8.30 17.20 7.96
N PHE A 390 8.05 16.24 7.07
CA PHE A 390 9.08 15.34 6.55
C PHE A 390 10.18 16.09 5.79
N VAL A 391 9.83 16.99 4.87
CA VAL A 391 10.83 17.72 4.08
C VAL A 391 11.66 18.68 4.93
N ARG A 392 11.03 19.43 5.86
CA ARG A 392 11.73 20.32 6.79
C ARG A 392 12.68 19.54 7.70
N ALA A 393 12.20 18.44 8.29
CA ALA A 393 13.03 17.62 9.17
C ALA A 393 14.27 17.06 8.48
N ALA A 394 14.19 16.75 7.18
CA ALA A 394 15.35 16.32 6.40
C ALA A 394 16.32 17.47 6.11
N HIS A 395 15.83 18.64 5.72
CA HIS A 395 16.66 19.83 5.52
C HIS A 395 17.38 20.28 6.80
N ASP A 396 16.64 20.37 7.91
CA ASP A 396 17.17 20.73 9.23
C ASP A 396 18.23 19.74 9.71
N ASP A 397 18.04 18.45 9.42
CA ASP A 397 19.01 17.42 9.77
C ASP A 397 20.33 17.58 9.00
N LEU A 398 20.29 17.84 7.69
CA LEU A 398 21.50 18.12 6.91
C LEU A 398 22.20 19.38 7.41
N THR A 399 21.45 20.44 7.72
CA THR A 399 21.99 21.69 8.27
C THR A 399 22.69 21.43 9.61
N ARG A 400 22.04 20.69 10.52
CA ARG A 400 22.59 20.31 11.82
C ARG A 400 23.85 19.45 11.73
N GLN A 401 23.95 18.61 10.70
CA GLN A 401 25.16 17.83 10.42
C GLN A 401 26.31 18.65 9.82
N GLY A 402 26.09 19.95 9.52
CA GLY A 402 27.09 20.88 9.01
C GLY A 402 27.19 20.94 7.49
N TYR A 403 26.13 20.55 6.77
CA TYR A 403 26.01 20.73 5.32
C TYR A 403 25.27 22.02 4.97
N ALA A 404 25.35 22.45 3.71
CA ALA A 404 24.60 23.59 3.19
C ALA A 404 23.51 23.13 2.21
N PRO A 405 22.36 22.62 2.69
CA PRO A 405 21.29 22.13 1.82
C PRO A 405 20.56 23.26 1.09
N THR A 406 20.40 23.12 -0.23
CA THR A 406 19.65 24.02 -1.11
C THR A 406 18.43 23.31 -1.69
N TRP A 407 17.29 23.98 -1.70
CA TRP A 407 16.08 23.47 -2.34
C TRP A 407 16.21 23.59 -3.87
N GLU A 408 16.24 22.47 -4.58
CA GLU A 408 16.49 22.48 -6.03
C GLU A 408 15.23 22.30 -6.87
N GLY A 409 14.22 21.61 -6.35
CA GLY A 409 12.96 21.43 -7.05
C GLY A 409 12.10 20.31 -6.48
N VAL A 410 10.84 20.32 -6.92
CA VAL A 410 9.84 19.30 -6.60
C VAL A 410 9.45 18.57 -7.87
N PHE A 411 9.63 17.25 -7.89
CA PHE A 411 9.12 16.36 -8.92
C PHE A 411 7.79 15.79 -8.46
N TRP A 412 6.76 15.93 -9.29
CA TRP A 412 5.42 15.54 -8.95
C TRP A 412 4.80 14.67 -10.05
N HIS A 413 4.13 13.60 -9.65
CA HIS A 413 3.24 12.87 -10.56
C HIS A 413 1.80 12.98 -10.05
N PRO A 414 0.87 13.45 -10.89
CA PRO A 414 -0.53 13.59 -10.51
C PRO A 414 -1.19 12.24 -10.22
N GLY A 415 -2.25 12.27 -9.43
CA GLY A 415 -3.01 11.07 -9.09
C GLY A 415 -3.84 10.53 -10.23
N GLU A 416 -3.89 9.21 -10.38
CA GLU A 416 -4.81 8.61 -11.36
C GLU A 416 -6.27 8.67 -10.86
N ASN A 417 -6.46 8.69 -9.53
CA ASN A 417 -7.79 8.82 -8.92
C ASN A 417 -8.41 10.21 -9.14
N ASP A 418 -7.57 11.24 -9.26
CA ASP A 418 -8.03 12.61 -9.53
C ASP A 418 -8.63 12.78 -10.91
N THR A 419 -8.19 11.96 -11.88
CA THR A 419 -8.69 12.06 -13.25
C THR A 419 -10.17 11.69 -13.32
N TYR A 420 -10.65 10.85 -12.41
CA TYR A 420 -12.05 10.46 -12.36
C TYR A 420 -12.92 11.50 -11.63
N PHE A 421 -12.54 11.90 -10.42
CA PHE A 421 -13.41 12.75 -9.56
C PHE A 421 -13.18 14.24 -9.73
N TYR A 422 -11.95 14.62 -10.07
CA TYR A 422 -11.46 15.98 -9.82
C TYR A 422 -10.63 16.56 -10.95
N ALA A 423 -10.70 15.98 -12.14
CA ALA A 423 -9.90 16.41 -13.29
C ALA A 423 -10.02 17.92 -13.57
N ARG A 424 -11.21 18.50 -13.36
CA ARG A 424 -11.46 19.94 -13.55
C ARG A 424 -10.90 20.81 -12.41
N SER A 425 -10.78 20.28 -11.21
CA SER A 425 -10.31 20.99 -10.02
C SER A 425 -8.82 20.79 -9.76
N TYR A 426 -8.20 19.81 -10.42
CA TYR A 426 -6.84 19.36 -10.13
C TYR A 426 -5.80 20.49 -10.22
N ALA A 427 -5.80 21.27 -11.29
CA ALA A 427 -4.86 22.38 -11.46
C ALA A 427 -5.00 23.45 -10.35
N ALA A 428 -6.21 23.72 -9.88
CA ALA A 428 -6.44 24.67 -8.78
C ALA A 428 -5.85 24.15 -7.46
N TRP A 429 -6.01 22.86 -7.18
CA TRP A 429 -5.43 22.24 -5.98
C TRP A 429 -3.91 22.16 -6.05
N LEU A 430 -3.38 21.76 -7.20
CA LEU A 430 -1.93 21.74 -7.42
C LEU A 430 -1.34 23.15 -7.26
N LYS A 431 -2.01 24.18 -7.79
CA LYS A 431 -1.61 25.58 -7.57
C LYS A 431 -1.59 25.95 -6.09
N ALA A 432 -2.61 25.55 -5.33
CA ALA A 432 -2.67 25.80 -3.88
C ALA A 432 -1.52 25.09 -3.14
N LEU A 433 -1.26 23.82 -3.46
CA LEU A 433 -0.14 23.05 -2.92
C LEU A 433 1.21 23.71 -3.23
N ILE A 434 1.45 24.06 -4.49
CA ILE A 434 2.67 24.75 -4.94
C ILE A 434 2.86 26.06 -4.17
N THR A 435 1.82 26.89 -4.12
CA THR A 435 1.85 28.20 -3.49
C THR A 435 2.18 28.09 -2.00
N GLN A 436 1.48 27.19 -1.30
CA GLN A 436 1.69 27.00 0.13
C GLN A 436 3.08 26.42 0.43
N LEU A 437 3.55 25.41 -0.34
CA LEU A 437 4.87 24.83 -0.09
C LEU A 437 5.97 25.88 -0.29
N ARG A 438 5.87 26.71 -1.34
CA ARG A 438 6.81 27.81 -1.58
C ARG A 438 6.81 28.81 -0.42
N GLN A 439 5.64 29.18 0.07
CA GLN A 439 5.51 30.06 1.23
C GLN A 439 6.13 29.43 2.49
N ASP A 440 5.78 28.19 2.79
CA ASP A 440 6.23 27.49 3.99
C ASP A 440 7.74 27.19 3.98
N LEU A 441 8.34 26.99 2.82
CA LEU A 441 9.79 26.83 2.68
C LEU A 441 10.53 28.17 2.52
N GLY A 442 9.82 29.29 2.38
CA GLY A 442 10.44 30.58 2.07
C GLY A 442 11.14 30.60 0.71
N GLN A 443 10.65 29.81 -0.26
CA GLN A 443 11.23 29.63 -1.59
C GLN A 443 10.23 30.02 -2.68
N PRO A 444 9.98 31.33 -2.92
CA PRO A 444 8.96 31.78 -3.89
C PRO A 444 9.26 31.34 -5.33
N THR A 445 10.52 31.02 -5.66
CA THR A 445 10.96 30.57 -6.98
C THR A 445 11.25 29.08 -7.05
N LEU A 446 10.89 28.27 -6.04
CA LEU A 446 11.13 26.81 -6.07
C LEU A 446 10.51 26.20 -7.33
N PRO A 447 11.30 25.57 -8.23
CA PRO A 447 10.77 25.00 -9.44
C PRO A 447 10.01 23.69 -9.17
N TRP A 448 8.95 23.49 -9.94
CA TRP A 448 8.13 22.27 -9.92
C TRP A 448 8.17 21.60 -11.30
N PHE A 449 8.39 20.30 -11.30
CA PHE A 449 8.42 19.44 -12.49
C PHE A 449 7.29 18.44 -12.37
N VAL A 450 6.18 18.73 -13.04
CA VAL A 450 4.95 17.93 -12.94
C VAL A 450 4.82 17.10 -14.20
N SER A 451 4.86 15.79 -14.07
CA SER A 451 4.61 14.90 -15.20
C SER A 451 3.13 14.85 -15.57
N GLU A 452 2.86 14.66 -16.86
CA GLU A 452 1.52 14.39 -17.34
C GLU A 452 1.08 12.97 -17.02
N GLN A 453 -0.23 12.83 -16.85
CA GLN A 453 -0.89 11.55 -16.89
C GLN A 453 -0.74 10.91 -18.29
N HIS A 454 -0.47 9.61 -18.38
CA HIS A 454 -0.20 8.97 -19.67
C HIS A 454 -1.49 8.78 -20.51
N PRO A 455 -1.56 9.20 -21.79
CA PRO A 455 -2.81 9.17 -22.57
C PRO A 455 -3.35 7.76 -22.87
N LYS A 456 -2.51 6.72 -22.81
CA LYS A 456 -2.94 5.31 -22.98
C LYS A 456 -3.45 4.64 -21.70
N ALA A 457 -3.39 5.29 -20.54
CA ALA A 457 -3.90 4.66 -19.33
C ALA A 457 -5.42 4.52 -19.38
N ILE A 458 -5.96 3.51 -18.71
CA ILE A 458 -7.41 3.20 -18.72
C ILE A 458 -8.29 4.25 -18.02
N TRP A 459 -7.67 5.24 -17.37
CA TRP A 459 -8.33 6.28 -16.58
C TRP A 459 -9.10 7.29 -17.43
N LYS A 460 -10.16 7.88 -16.87
CA LYS A 460 -11.01 8.87 -17.55
C LYS A 460 -10.46 10.29 -17.44
N ASN A 461 -10.88 11.18 -18.34
CA ASN A 461 -10.60 12.63 -18.32
C ASN A 461 -9.12 13.05 -18.29
N MET A 462 -8.22 12.17 -18.70
CA MET A 462 -6.77 12.40 -18.73
C MET A 462 -6.39 13.63 -19.56
N ALA A 463 -7.00 13.76 -20.75
CA ALA A 463 -6.75 14.89 -21.64
C ALA A 463 -7.15 16.23 -21.00
N ALA A 464 -8.29 16.26 -20.29
CA ALA A 464 -8.74 17.46 -19.58
C ALA A 464 -7.82 17.81 -18.40
N LEU A 465 -7.41 16.82 -17.60
CA LEU A 465 -6.45 17.04 -16.51
C LEU A 465 -5.12 17.56 -17.07
N ASN A 466 -4.55 16.91 -18.09
CA ASN A 466 -3.29 17.34 -18.70
C ASN A 466 -3.38 18.72 -19.33
N ALA A 467 -4.50 19.07 -19.98
CA ALA A 467 -4.73 20.42 -20.51
C ALA A 467 -4.69 21.46 -19.37
N SER A 468 -5.36 21.20 -18.25
CA SER A 468 -5.36 22.11 -17.10
C SER A 468 -3.97 22.30 -16.47
N LEU A 469 -3.12 21.27 -16.48
CA LEU A 469 -1.72 21.38 -16.03
C LEU A 469 -0.91 22.29 -16.95
N ARG A 470 -1.08 22.16 -18.26
CA ARG A 470 -0.41 23.02 -19.26
C ARG A 470 -0.85 24.47 -19.13
N GLU A 471 -2.14 24.71 -18.92
CA GLU A 471 -2.67 26.06 -18.65
C GLU A 471 -2.06 26.67 -17.38
N LEU A 472 -1.98 25.89 -16.29
CA LEU A 472 -1.33 26.35 -15.05
C LEU A 472 0.12 26.76 -15.30
N ALA A 473 0.88 25.97 -16.06
CA ALA A 473 2.28 26.25 -16.40
C ALA A 473 2.50 27.48 -17.29
N GLN A 474 1.46 27.96 -18.01
CA GLN A 474 1.55 29.24 -18.72
C GLN A 474 1.61 30.42 -17.74
N THR A 475 0.94 30.29 -16.60
CA THR A 475 0.80 31.33 -15.57
C THR A 475 1.89 31.27 -14.49
N ASP A 476 2.40 30.07 -14.15
CA ASP A 476 3.49 29.88 -13.21
C ASP A 476 4.80 29.58 -13.94
N LYS A 477 5.70 30.57 -14.00
CA LYS A 477 6.99 30.46 -14.73
C LYS A 477 7.99 29.48 -14.13
N GLN A 478 7.77 29.05 -12.89
CA GLN A 478 8.58 28.08 -12.18
C GLN A 478 7.95 26.67 -12.23
N LEU A 479 6.82 26.50 -12.93
CA LEU A 479 6.21 25.19 -13.18
C LEU A 479 6.54 24.71 -14.58
N VAL A 480 7.14 23.52 -14.66
CA VAL A 480 7.42 22.80 -15.90
C VAL A 480 6.53 21.55 -15.96
N VAL A 481 5.78 21.41 -17.05
CA VAL A 481 4.99 20.21 -17.33
C VAL A 481 5.77 19.27 -18.24
N VAL A 482 5.97 18.04 -17.79
CA VAL A 482 6.74 17.00 -18.49
C VAL A 482 5.78 16.06 -19.21
N LYS A 483 5.78 16.09 -20.54
CA LYS A 483 4.94 15.19 -21.36
C LYS A 483 5.36 13.74 -21.19
N THR A 484 4.40 12.83 -21.19
CA THR A 484 4.64 11.39 -20.99
C THR A 484 4.13 10.51 -22.13
N ASP A 485 3.48 11.07 -23.14
CA ASP A 485 2.86 10.37 -24.28
C ASP A 485 3.80 9.46 -25.10
N HIS A 486 5.09 9.77 -25.10
CA HIS A 486 6.15 9.01 -25.76
C HIS A 486 6.73 7.88 -24.90
N LEU A 487 6.39 7.82 -23.61
CA LEU A 487 6.91 6.81 -22.69
C LEU A 487 6.15 5.49 -22.87
N PRO A 488 6.81 4.32 -22.67
CA PRO A 488 6.13 3.06 -22.52
C PRO A 488 5.14 3.12 -21.35
N HIS A 489 3.98 2.48 -21.51
CA HIS A 489 2.96 2.44 -20.48
C HIS A 489 2.20 1.12 -20.59
N GLN A 490 1.83 0.53 -19.45
CA GLN A 490 1.01 -0.68 -19.38
C GLN A 490 -0.49 -0.31 -19.34
N ARG A 491 -1.37 -1.18 -18.84
CA ARG A 491 -2.81 -0.89 -18.79
C ARG A 491 -3.14 0.24 -17.80
N VAL A 492 -2.56 0.18 -16.60
CA VAL A 492 -2.93 1.06 -15.47
C VAL A 492 -1.84 2.07 -15.15
N HIS A 493 -0.59 1.61 -15.09
CA HIS A 493 0.59 2.38 -14.70
C HIS A 493 1.68 2.29 -15.78
N PHE A 494 2.77 3.06 -15.62
CA PHE A 494 3.90 3.05 -16.55
C PHE A 494 4.60 1.69 -16.68
N GLY A 495 4.53 0.85 -15.65
CA GLY A 495 5.32 -0.37 -15.55
C GLY A 495 6.82 -0.09 -15.39
N THR A 496 7.64 -1.13 -15.21
CA THR A 496 9.09 -1.00 -14.95
C THR A 496 9.81 -0.10 -15.97
N GLN A 497 9.71 -0.38 -17.27
CA GLN A 497 10.42 0.40 -18.29
C GLN A 497 9.91 1.84 -18.39
N GLY A 498 8.59 2.05 -18.31
CA GLY A 498 8.00 3.38 -18.36
C GLY A 498 8.40 4.22 -17.15
N THR A 499 8.44 3.63 -15.95
CA THR A 499 8.86 4.30 -14.71
C THR A 499 10.33 4.71 -14.74
N ILE A 500 11.21 3.87 -15.30
CA ILE A 500 12.63 4.24 -15.53
C ILE A 500 12.70 5.47 -16.43
N LEU A 501 12.06 5.43 -17.60
CA LEU A 501 12.11 6.54 -18.56
C LEU A 501 11.40 7.80 -18.04
N LEU A 502 10.39 7.66 -17.17
CA LEU A 502 9.77 8.78 -16.47
C LEU A 502 10.78 9.52 -15.59
N GLY A 503 11.59 8.79 -14.81
CA GLY A 503 12.64 9.41 -13.99
C GLY A 503 13.72 10.11 -14.81
N GLU A 504 14.09 9.54 -15.96
CA GLU A 504 15.01 10.19 -16.91
C GLU A 504 14.40 11.47 -17.50
N ALA A 505 13.13 11.44 -17.91
CA ALA A 505 12.43 12.60 -18.44
C ALA A 505 12.29 13.73 -17.41
N LEU A 506 11.99 13.39 -16.15
CA LEU A 506 11.93 14.34 -15.04
C LEU A 506 13.31 14.97 -14.77
N ALA A 507 14.37 14.16 -14.72
CA ALA A 507 15.74 14.67 -14.56
C ALA A 507 16.14 15.57 -15.73
N GLN A 508 15.83 15.18 -16.96
CA GLN A 508 16.10 15.98 -18.15
C GLN A 508 15.40 17.33 -18.10
N ALA A 509 14.12 17.36 -17.69
CA ALA A 509 13.37 18.61 -17.54
C ALA A 509 14.04 19.57 -16.56
N TYR A 510 14.55 19.07 -15.42
CA TYR A 510 15.33 19.87 -14.49
C TYR A 510 16.64 20.38 -15.12
N LEU A 511 17.41 19.49 -15.75
CA LEU A 511 18.73 19.82 -16.30
C LEU A 511 18.67 20.82 -17.48
N THR A 512 17.58 20.87 -18.23
CA THR A 512 17.40 21.81 -19.35
C THR A 512 16.69 23.10 -18.97
N THR A 513 16.07 23.14 -17.80
CA THR A 513 15.44 24.37 -17.32
C THR A 513 16.55 25.30 -16.83
N PRO A 514 16.73 26.49 -17.44
CA PRO A 514 17.75 27.42 -16.99
C PRO A 514 17.51 27.74 -15.51
N THR A 515 18.57 27.76 -14.70
CA THR A 515 18.51 28.28 -13.33
C THR A 515 18.12 29.74 -13.42
N ARG A 516 16.82 30.04 -13.31
CA ARG A 516 16.32 31.41 -13.35
C ARG A 516 16.57 32.03 -11.96
N PRO A 517 17.28 33.17 -11.89
CA PRO A 517 17.59 33.83 -10.64
C PRO A 517 16.34 34.20 -9.85
#